data_AF-A0A5M3MI66-F1
#
_entry.id   AF-A0A5M3MI66-F1
#
_cell.length_a   1.000
_cell.length_b   1.000
_cell.length_c   1.000
_cell.angle_alpha   90.00
_cell.angle_beta   90.00
_cell.angle_gamma   90.00
#
_symmetry.space_group_name_H-M   'P 1'
#
loop_
_entity.id
_entity.type
_entity.pdbx_description
1 polymer ?
#
loop_
_entity_poly.entity_id
_entity_poly.type
_entity_poly.pdbx_seq_one_letter_code
_entity_poly.pdbx_strand_id
1 'polypeptide(L)'
;MILQTFTQCLKTHILDRLREQGDTPESLDLPSKDVEDFEYSDKQLDALIISKNRLHEHKTLRINYTTYDVWREQDTINPRSRADLMVLAQDLQPDSNSHPYWYACLLYIFHVDV
;
A
#
# COMPACT_ATOMS: atom_id res chain seq x y z
N MET A 1 15.72 14.49 12.81
CA MET A 1 15.25 13.25 13.44
C MET A 1 13.92 12.73 12.87
N ILE A 2 12.93 13.58 12.56
CA ILE A 2 11.60 13.15 12.05
C ILE A 2 11.64 12.60 10.60
N LEU A 3 12.56 13.08 9.76
CA LEU A 3 12.64 12.64 8.36
C LEU A 3 13.22 11.23 8.19
N GLN A 4 14.17 10.84 9.04
CA GLN A 4 14.81 9.52 8.96
C GLN A 4 13.83 8.39 9.31
N THR A 5 12.97 8.61 10.30
CA THR A 5 11.93 7.64 10.68
C THR A 5 10.88 7.51 9.58
N PHE A 6 10.48 8.61 8.94
CA PHE A 6 9.54 8.56 7.80
C PHE A 6 10.10 7.76 6.62
N THR A 7 11.35 8.02 6.22
CA THR A 7 11.96 7.30 5.10
C THR A 7 12.10 5.80 5.38
N GLN A 8 12.37 5.43 6.63
CA GLN A 8 12.43 4.03 7.04
C GLN A 8 11.06 3.37 6.92
N CYS A 9 10.01 3.97 7.51
CA CYS A 9 8.65 3.45 7.40
C CYS A 9 8.12 3.39 5.96
N LEU A 10 8.51 4.35 5.11
CA LEU A 10 8.13 4.35 3.70
C LEU A 10 8.78 3.17 2.98
N LYS A 11 10.09 2.97 3.16
CA LYS A 11 10.83 1.89 2.50
C LYS A 11 10.36 0.51 2.97
N THR A 12 10.09 0.33 4.27
CA THR A 12 9.54 -0.93 4.79
C THR A 12 8.19 -1.23 4.14
N HIS A 13 7.28 -0.25 4.10
CA HIS A 13 5.97 -0.41 3.49
C HIS A 13 6.07 -0.77 2.00
N ILE A 14 6.94 -0.11 1.23
CA ILE A 14 7.12 -0.43 -0.20
C ILE A 14 7.65 -1.85 -0.38
N LEU A 15 8.64 -2.29 0.42
CA LEU A 15 9.18 -3.65 0.33
C LEU A 15 8.13 -4.70 0.65
N ASP A 16 7.27 -4.48 1.66
CA ASP A 16 6.16 -5.38 1.96
C ASP A 16 5.23 -5.55 0.75
N ARG A 17 4.88 -4.44 0.08
CA ARG A 17 4.02 -4.47 -1.12
C ARG A 17 4.67 -5.19 -2.30
N LEU A 18 5.97 -4.99 -2.54
CA LEU A 18 6.70 -5.70 -3.59
C LEU A 18 6.80 -7.20 -3.32
N ARG A 19 7.00 -7.58 -2.06
CA ARG A 19 7.02 -8.98 -1.60
C ARG A 19 5.65 -9.64 -1.79
N GLU A 20 4.56 -8.94 -1.52
CA GLU A 20 3.21 -9.43 -1.79
C GLU A 20 2.97 -9.72 -3.27
N GLN A 21 3.49 -8.87 -4.16
CA GLN A 21 3.37 -8.96 -5.62
C GLN A 21 4.28 -10.02 -6.25
N GLY A 22 5.36 -10.41 -5.58
CA GLY A 22 6.31 -11.43 -6.06
C GLY A 22 7.39 -10.90 -7.01
N ASP A 23 7.55 -9.58 -7.10
CA ASP A 23 8.55 -8.91 -7.96
C ASP A 23 9.91 -8.70 -7.27
N THR A 24 10.10 -9.24 -6.07
CA THR A 24 11.37 -9.11 -5.34
C THR A 24 12.43 -10.04 -5.93
N PRO A 25 13.63 -9.53 -6.28
CA PRO A 25 14.71 -10.38 -6.76
C PRO A 25 15.17 -11.34 -5.66
N GLU A 26 15.28 -12.63 -5.98
CA GLU A 26 15.76 -13.70 -5.07
C GLU A 26 17.14 -13.43 -4.45
N SER A 27 17.88 -12.46 -4.97
CA SER A 27 19.19 -12.05 -4.48
C SER A 27 19.17 -11.30 -3.14
N LEU A 28 18.00 -10.81 -2.71
CA LEU A 28 17.84 -10.25 -1.37
C LEU A 28 17.41 -11.39 -0.46
N ASP A 29 18.20 -11.68 0.59
CA ASP A 29 17.89 -12.68 1.63
C ASP A 29 16.65 -12.25 2.45
N LEU A 30 15.50 -12.16 1.79
CA LEU A 30 14.22 -11.75 2.35
C LEU A 30 13.52 -12.98 2.91
N PRO A 31 12.84 -12.86 4.06
CA PRO A 31 12.07 -13.97 4.60
C PRO A 31 10.93 -14.35 3.64
N SER A 32 10.65 -15.66 3.57
CA SER A 32 9.54 -16.24 2.82
C SER A 32 8.23 -15.54 3.15
N LYS A 33 7.35 -15.31 2.15
CA LYS A 33 6.09 -14.54 2.26
C LYS A 33 5.22 -14.88 3.48
N ASP A 34 5.31 -16.11 3.97
CA ASP A 34 4.54 -16.63 5.11
C ASP A 34 5.00 -16.11 6.49
N VAL A 35 6.13 -15.41 6.57
CA VAL A 35 6.59 -14.78 7.81
C VAL A 35 5.96 -13.38 7.91
N GLU A 36 4.97 -13.27 8.78
CA GLU A 36 4.40 -12.00 9.23
C GLU A 36 5.33 -11.36 10.28
N ASP A 37 5.33 -10.02 10.35
CA ASP A 37 6.05 -9.24 11.36
C ASP A 37 7.58 -9.44 11.44
N PHE A 38 8.29 -9.17 10.35
CA PHE A 38 9.75 -9.13 10.30
C PHE A 38 10.28 -7.71 10.10
N GLU A 39 11.40 -7.39 10.75
CA GLU A 39 12.11 -6.12 10.57
C GLU A 39 13.18 -6.21 9.49
N TYR A 40 13.08 -5.40 8.45
CA TYR A 40 14.11 -5.27 7.43
C TYR A 40 15.41 -4.69 8.01
N SER A 41 16.53 -5.31 7.65
CA SER A 41 17.86 -4.75 7.92
C SER A 41 18.10 -3.49 7.10
N ASP A 42 18.89 -2.55 7.62
CA ASP A 42 19.31 -1.33 6.89
C ASP A 42 19.84 -1.64 5.48
N LYS A 43 20.58 -2.74 5.30
CA LYS A 43 21.09 -3.16 3.99
C LYS A 43 19.99 -3.51 3.00
N GLN A 44 18.89 -4.11 3.46
CA GLN A 44 17.74 -4.47 2.63
C GLN A 44 16.94 -3.21 2.27
N LEU A 45 16.78 -2.28 3.21
CA LEU A 45 16.14 -0.99 2.96
C LEU A 45 16.97 -0.10 2.02
N ASP A 46 18.29 -0.17 2.09
CA ASP A 46 19.20 0.57 1.21
C ASP A 46 19.26 0.00 -0.21
N ALA A 47 18.92 -1.28 -0.39
CA ALA A 47 18.76 -1.88 -1.70
C ALA A 47 17.54 -1.31 -2.47
N LEU A 48 16.54 -0.78 -1.76
CA LEU A 48 15.39 -0.13 -2.38
C LEU A 48 15.78 1.26 -2.90
N ILE A 49 15.84 1.40 -4.22
CA ILE A 49 16.19 2.65 -4.91
C ILE A 49 14.91 3.32 -5.41
N ILE A 50 14.58 4.47 -4.82
CA ILE A 50 13.51 5.32 -5.33
C ILE A 50 14.06 6.17 -6.47
N SER A 51 13.46 6.06 -7.65
CA SER A 51 13.79 6.84 -8.84
C SER A 51 13.81 8.34 -8.53
N LYS A 52 14.99 8.94 -8.71
CA LYS A 52 15.26 10.38 -8.46
C LYS A 52 14.99 10.85 -7.01
N ASN A 53 14.77 9.93 -6.06
CA ASN A 53 14.39 10.24 -4.68
C ASN A 53 13.18 11.20 -4.60
N ARG A 54 12.13 10.94 -5.38
CA ARG A 54 10.95 11.81 -5.50
C ARG A 54 9.66 11.06 -5.18
N LEU A 55 8.77 11.77 -4.50
CA LEU A 55 7.38 11.38 -4.30
C LEU A 55 6.50 12.30 -5.14
N HIS A 56 5.60 11.72 -5.92
CA HIS A 56 4.65 12.46 -6.75
C HIS A 56 3.29 12.52 -6.07
N GLU A 57 2.85 13.72 -5.73
CA GLU A 57 1.51 13.91 -5.17
C GLU A 57 0.44 13.94 -6.28
N HIS A 58 -0.64 13.21 -6.07
CA HIS A 58 -1.79 13.16 -6.97
C HIS A 58 -3.05 13.71 -6.27
N LYS A 59 -3.80 14.53 -7.00
CA LYS A 59 -5.06 15.12 -6.49
C LYS A 59 -6.26 14.17 -6.63
N THR A 60 -6.15 13.14 -7.46
CA THR A 60 -7.27 12.27 -7.79
C THR A 60 -6.72 10.91 -8.18
N LEU A 61 -7.30 9.85 -7.62
CA LEU A 61 -7.03 8.46 -7.99
C LEU A 61 -8.27 7.90 -8.69
N ARG A 62 -8.03 7.14 -9.76
CA ARG A 62 -9.07 6.48 -10.53
C ARG A 62 -8.81 4.99 -10.52
N ILE A 63 -9.75 4.22 -9.99
CA ILE A 63 -9.66 2.76 -9.90
C ILE A 63 -10.70 2.20 -10.86
N ASN A 64 -10.25 1.42 -11.84
CA ASN A 64 -11.14 0.73 -12.76
C ASN A 64 -11.51 -0.61 -12.15
N TYR A 65 -12.80 -0.97 -12.21
CA TYR A 65 -13.28 -2.27 -11.79
C TYR A 65 -14.29 -2.79 -12.81
N THR A 66 -14.45 -4.11 -12.84
CA THR A 66 -15.46 -4.77 -13.66
C THR A 66 -16.64 -5.12 -12.78
N THR A 67 -17.81 -4.60 -13.12
CA THR A 67 -19.08 -5.06 -12.56
C THR A 67 -19.43 -6.44 -13.11
N TYR A 68 -20.29 -7.17 -12.41
CA TYR A 68 -20.73 -8.53 -12.77
C TYR A 68 -21.22 -8.67 -14.22
N ASP A 69 -21.78 -7.61 -14.80
CA ASP A 69 -22.28 -7.60 -16.18
C ASP A 69 -21.19 -7.41 -17.25
N VAL A 70 -19.91 -7.60 -16.90
CA VAL A 70 -18.74 -7.41 -17.78
C VAL A 70 -18.58 -5.95 -18.23
N TRP A 71 -19.29 -5.03 -17.60
CA TRP A 71 -19.13 -3.59 -17.83
C TRP A 71 -17.91 -3.07 -17.07
N ARG A 72 -17.26 -2.07 -17.66
CA ARG A 72 -16.15 -1.37 -17.05
C ARG A 72 -16.68 -0.10 -16.39
N GLU A 73 -16.51 -0.02 -15.09
CA GLU A 73 -16.79 1.17 -14.31
C GLU A 73 -15.50 1.71 -13.68
N GLN A 74 -15.59 2.91 -13.13
CA GLN A 74 -14.46 3.60 -12.53
C GLN A 74 -14.89 4.35 -11.28
N ASP A 75 -14.19 4.07 -10.18
CA ASP A 75 -14.26 4.85 -8.97
C ASP A 75 -13.25 5.99 -9.03
N THR A 76 -13.72 7.20 -8.77
CA THR A 76 -12.88 8.40 -8.69
C THR A 76 -12.81 8.88 -7.25
N ILE A 77 -11.62 8.77 -6.67
CA ILE A 77 -11.32 9.16 -5.29
C ILE A 77 -10.63 10.51 -5.32
N ASN A 78 -11.16 11.47 -4.55
CA ASN A 78 -10.60 12.81 -4.45
C ASN A 78 -10.52 13.22 -2.98
N PRO A 79 -9.31 13.39 -2.39
CA PRO A 79 -9.13 13.82 -1.01
C PRO A 79 -9.89 15.11 -0.64
N ARG A 80 -10.19 15.97 -1.62
CA ARG A 80 -10.87 17.24 -1.36
C ARG A 80 -12.40 17.12 -1.29
N SER A 81 -13.01 16.18 -2.00
CA SER A 81 -14.47 16.16 -2.19
C SER A 81 -15.14 14.82 -1.91
N ARG A 82 -14.41 13.72 -2.06
CA ARG A 82 -14.87 12.34 -1.85
C ARG A 82 -13.68 11.54 -1.32
N ALA A 83 -13.33 11.83 -0.08
CA ALA A 83 -12.17 11.28 0.61
C ALA A 83 -12.50 10.00 1.38
N ASP A 84 -13.77 9.79 1.71
CA ASP A 84 -14.18 8.66 2.53
C ASP A 84 -14.13 7.37 1.71
N LEU A 85 -13.51 6.34 2.27
CA LEU A 85 -13.27 5.04 1.67
C LEU A 85 -13.72 3.93 2.61
N MET A 86 -14.22 2.86 2.01
CA MET A 86 -14.55 1.62 2.69
C MET A 86 -13.62 0.52 2.17
N VAL A 87 -12.94 -0.16 3.09
CA VAL A 87 -12.05 -1.27 2.76
C VAL A 87 -12.53 -2.51 3.48
N LEU A 88 -12.41 -3.67 2.86
CA LEU A 88 -12.76 -4.95 3.48
C LEU A 88 -11.86 -5.19 4.70
N ALA A 89 -12.46 -5.41 5.85
CA ALA A 89 -11.72 -5.68 7.08
C ALA A 89 -11.10 -7.09 7.01
N GLN A 90 -9.78 -7.19 7.18
CA GLN A 90 -9.06 -8.48 7.13
C GLN A 90 -9.27 -9.31 8.40
N ASP A 91 -9.62 -8.68 9.53
CA ASP A 91 -9.67 -9.31 10.86
C ASP A 91 -11.05 -9.87 11.24
N LEU A 92 -11.95 -10.08 10.29
CA LEU A 92 -13.30 -10.54 10.62
C LEU A 92 -13.28 -12.04 10.92
N GLN A 93 -13.37 -12.40 12.21
CA GLN A 93 -13.77 -13.75 12.59
C GLN A 93 -15.21 -14.01 12.10
N PRO A 94 -15.48 -15.17 11.49
CA PRO A 94 -16.76 -15.48 10.80
C PRO A 94 -17.99 -15.43 11.71
N ASP A 95 -17.78 -15.43 13.02
CA ASP A 95 -18.74 -15.45 14.11
C ASP A 95 -18.79 -14.14 14.92
N SER A 96 -17.96 -13.16 14.57
CA SER A 96 -18.04 -11.82 15.15
C SER A 96 -19.15 -11.02 14.46
N ASN A 97 -20.09 -10.48 15.22
CA ASN A 97 -21.12 -9.53 14.73
C ASN A 97 -20.52 -8.14 14.38
N SER A 98 -19.24 -8.12 13.99
CA SER A 98 -18.46 -6.93 13.67
C SER A 98 -18.71 -6.50 12.22
N HIS A 99 -18.62 -5.21 11.96
CA HIS A 99 -18.86 -4.70 10.60
C HIS A 99 -17.77 -5.20 9.64
N PRO A 100 -18.14 -5.70 8.45
CA PRO A 100 -17.18 -6.29 7.50
C PRO A 100 -16.27 -5.27 6.80
N TYR A 101 -16.42 -3.98 7.10
CA TYR A 101 -15.69 -2.90 6.46
C TYR A 101 -15.03 -1.98 7.48
N TRP A 102 -13.81 -1.56 7.15
CA TRP A 102 -13.16 -0.40 7.75
C TRP A 102 -13.51 0.86 6.99
N TYR A 103 -13.60 1.96 7.73
CA TYR A 103 -13.90 3.28 7.22
C TYR A 103 -12.69 4.18 7.44
N ALA A 104 -12.24 4.84 6.39
CA ALA A 104 -11.11 5.76 6.45
C ALA A 104 -11.40 7.01 5.63
N CYS A 105 -10.77 8.13 6.01
CA CYS A 105 -10.80 9.36 5.23
C CYS A 105 -9.42 9.59 4.61
N LEU A 106 -9.36 9.64 3.29
CA LEU A 106 -8.12 9.79 2.53
C LEU A 106 -7.61 11.23 2.59
N LEU A 107 -6.37 11.42 3.06
CA LEU A 107 -5.77 12.75 3.20
C LEU A 107 -4.96 13.16 1.96
N TYR A 108 -4.07 12.28 1.49
CA TYR A 108 -3.16 12.55 0.37
C TYR A 108 -2.93 11.27 -0.43
N ILE A 109 -2.53 11.44 -1.69
CA ILE A 109 -2.17 10.33 -2.59
C ILE A 109 -0.78 10.60 -3.10
N PHE A 110 0.12 9.64 -2.88
CA PHE A 110 1.48 9.69 -3.37
C PHE A 110 1.75 8.48 -4.27
N HIS A 111 2.50 8.70 -5.34
CA HIS A 111 3.09 7.65 -6.14
C HIS A 111 4.62 7.79 -6.10
N VAL A 112 5.28 6.64 -6.06
CA VAL A 112 6.72 6.50 -6.05
C VAL A 112 7.09 5.54 -7.18
N ASP A 113 8.15 5.89 -7.90
CA ASP A 113 8.74 5.08 -8.97
C ASP A 113 9.95 4.35 -8.36
N VAL A 114 9.91 3.02 -8.40
CA VAL A 114 10.78 2.10 -7.64
C VAL A 114 11.30 1.02 -8.57
#